data_AF-A0A816LRQ0-F1
#
_entry.id   AF-A0A816LRQ0-F1
#
_cell.length_a   1.000
_cell.length_b   1.000
_cell.length_c   1.000
_cell.angle_alpha   90.00
_cell.angle_beta   90.00
_cell.angle_gamma   90.00
#
_symmetry.space_group_name_H-M   'P 1'
#
loop_
_entity.id
_entity.type
_entity.pdbx_description
1 polymer ?
#
loop_
_entity_poly.entity_id
_entity_poly.type
_entity_poly.pdbx_seq_one_letter_code
_entity_poly.pdbx_strand_id
1 'polypeptide(L)'
;MHQHSTCQSFGTDCKDLIAMIKDPQDWPSFATELERIETLKICFPDFSIIHVPRTRNQISDFLAKTTRIYYHCFTGYGPLACFNNGLTTS
;
A
#
# COMPACT_ATOMS: atom_id res chain seq x y z
N MET A 1 -22.49 -17.69 -14.62
CA MET A 1 -22.31 -17.39 -13.19
C MET A 1 -20.92 -16.80 -13.02
N HIS A 2 -20.82 -15.48 -12.85
CA HIS A 2 -19.54 -14.83 -12.58
C HIS A 2 -19.13 -15.24 -11.16
N GLN A 3 -18.03 -15.99 -11.03
CA GLN A 3 -17.41 -16.26 -9.74
C GLN A 3 -16.86 -14.92 -9.24
N HIS A 4 -17.68 -14.17 -8.50
CA HIS A 4 -17.19 -13.10 -7.65
C HIS A 4 -16.40 -13.79 -6.55
N SER A 5 -15.07 -13.84 -6.67
CA SER A 5 -14.23 -14.21 -5.53
C SER A 5 -14.50 -13.19 -4.43
N THR A 6 -15.26 -13.58 -3.42
CA THR A 6 -15.54 -12.74 -2.25
C THR A 6 -14.32 -12.59 -1.36
N CYS A 7 -13.32 -13.45 -1.52
CA CYS A 7 -12.03 -13.41 -0.84
C CYS A 7 -11.13 -12.28 -1.37
N GLN A 8 -11.06 -11.19 -0.59
CA GLN A 8 -10.11 -10.10 -0.81
C GLN A 8 -8.97 -10.22 0.21
N SER A 9 -7.95 -10.99 -0.14
CA SER A 9 -6.69 -11.04 0.60
C SER A 9 -5.75 -9.93 0.13
N PHE A 10 -5.36 -9.04 1.03
CA PHE A 10 -4.43 -7.95 0.80
C PHE A 10 -3.06 -8.29 1.39
N GLY A 11 -2.00 -8.08 0.61
CA GLY A 11 -0.62 -8.24 1.05
C GLY A 11 0.02 -6.90 1.41
N THR A 12 0.74 -6.84 2.52
CA THR A 12 1.55 -5.67 2.91
C THR A 12 2.94 -6.10 3.38
N ASP A 13 3.99 -5.38 3.02
CA ASP A 13 5.34 -5.58 3.57
C ASP A 13 5.60 -4.74 4.82
N CYS A 14 4.62 -3.94 5.26
CA CYS A 14 4.70 -3.14 6.47
C CYS A 14 4.27 -3.97 7.69
N LYS A 15 5.24 -4.34 8.53
CA LYS A 15 4.97 -5.03 9.80
C LYS A 15 4.22 -4.16 10.80
N ASP A 16 4.53 -2.86 10.81
CA ASP A 16 3.88 -1.92 11.74
C ASP A 16 2.40 -1.80 11.42
N LEU A 17 1.98 -1.86 10.15
CA LEU A 17 0.57 -1.88 9.77
C LEU A 17 -0.17 -3.07 10.40
N ILE A 18 0.45 -4.25 10.45
CA ILE A 18 -0.14 -5.42 11.11
C ILE A 18 -0.27 -5.18 12.62
N ALA A 19 0.74 -4.57 13.25
CA ALA A 19 0.69 -4.22 14.67
C ALA A 19 -0.39 -3.17 14.95
N MET A 20 -0.51 -2.15 14.11
CA MET A 20 -1.54 -1.10 14.21
C MET A 20 -2.95 -1.67 14.11
N ILE A 21 -3.17 -2.62 13.21
CA ILE A 21 -4.48 -3.28 13.08
C ILE A 21 -4.79 -4.18 14.28
N LYS A 22 -3.76 -4.75 14.91
CA LYS A 22 -3.92 -5.62 16.07
C LYS A 22 -4.21 -4.83 17.34
N ASP A 23 -3.47 -3.74 17.55
CA ASP A 23 -3.50 -2.92 18.75
C ASP A 23 -3.67 -1.43 18.36
N PRO A 24 -4.84 -1.02 17.82
CA PRO A 24 -5.04 0.32 17.27
C PRO A 24 -4.94 1.45 18.30
N GLN A 25 -5.13 1.13 19.59
CA GLN A 25 -5.04 2.09 20.69
C GLN A 25 -3.61 2.62 20.91
N ASP A 26 -2.59 1.84 20.51
CA ASP A 26 -1.19 2.25 20.61
C ASP A 26 -0.79 3.25 19.52
N TRP A 27 -1.67 3.48 18.53
CA TRP A 27 -1.40 4.29 17.34
C TRP A 27 -2.47 5.37 17.10
N PRO A 28 -2.70 6.29 18.07
CA PRO A 28 -3.79 7.26 18.00
C PRO A 28 -3.69 8.22 16.80
N SER A 29 -2.49 8.46 16.28
CA SER A 29 -2.28 9.29 15.09
C SER A 29 -2.88 8.70 13.80
N PHE A 30 -3.21 7.41 13.79
CA PHE A 30 -3.77 6.69 12.64
C PHE A 30 -5.21 6.22 12.87
N ALA A 31 -5.88 6.77 13.89
CA ALA A 31 -7.22 6.32 14.30
C ALA A 31 -8.24 6.35 13.14
N THR A 32 -8.22 7.41 12.34
CA THR A 32 -9.13 7.57 11.19
C THR A 32 -8.89 6.49 10.12
N GLU A 33 -7.63 6.19 9.83
CA GLU A 33 -7.23 5.19 8.85
C GLU A 33 -7.59 3.79 9.32
N LEU A 34 -7.40 3.50 10.61
CA LEU A 34 -7.72 2.23 11.23
C LEU A 34 -9.23 1.99 11.29
N GLU A 35 -10.03 3.01 11.60
CA GLU A 35 -11.50 2.95 11.54
C GLU A 35 -12.01 2.61 10.13
N ARG A 36 -11.37 3.17 9.09
CA ARG A 36 -11.71 2.83 7.70
C ARG A 36 -11.38 1.37 7.37
N ILE A 37 -10.25 0.86 7.86
CA ILE A 37 -9.89 -0.55 7.68
C ILE A 37 -10.89 -1.47 8.40
N GLU A 38 -11.34 -1.11 9.60
CA GLU A 38 -12.39 -1.84 10.33
C GLU A 38 -13.72 -1.82 9.58
N THR A 39 -14.11 -0.67 9.04
CA THR A 39 -15.31 -0.54 8.21
C THR A 39 -15.24 -1.48 7.00
N LEU A 40 -14.10 -1.54 6.32
CA LEU A 40 -13.88 -2.46 5.20
C LEU A 40 -13.99 -3.92 5.64
N LYS A 41 -13.44 -4.29 6.81
CA LYS A 41 -13.61 -5.64 7.37
C LYS A 41 -15.07 -5.99 7.62
N ILE A 42 -15.90 -5.04 8.03
CA ILE A 42 -17.34 -5.26 8.25
C ILE A 42 -18.09 -5.40 6.91
N CYS A 43 -17.72 -4.62 5.90
CA CYS A 43 -18.38 -4.65 4.59
C CYS A 43 -18.04 -5.90 3.76
N PHE A 44 -16.89 -6.54 4.01
CA PHE A 44 -16.39 -7.67 3.20
C PHE A 44 -16.17 -8.91 4.09
N PRO A 45 -16.97 -9.98 3.93
CA PRO A 45 -16.92 -11.16 4.81
C PRO A 45 -15.59 -11.92 4.76
N ASP A 46 -14.85 -11.84 3.65
CA ASP A 46 -13.58 -12.56 3.46
C ASP A 46 -12.37 -11.59 3.37
N PHE A 47 -12.40 -10.48 4.11
CA PHE A 47 -11.30 -9.51 4.15
C PHE A 47 -10.14 -10.02 5.00
N SER A 48 -8.95 -10.14 4.42
CA SER A 48 -7.73 -10.48 5.17
C SER A 48 -6.56 -9.60 4.77
N ILE A 49 -5.74 -9.19 5.74
CA ILE A 49 -4.47 -8.50 5.49
C ILE A 49 -3.35 -9.38 6.02
N ILE A 50 -2.42 -9.77 5.15
CA ILE A 50 -1.29 -10.63 5.49
C ILE A 50 0.03 -9.90 5.26
N HIS A 51 1.01 -10.21 6.12
CA HIS A 51 2.36 -9.73 5.90
C HIS A 51 3.05 -10.53 4.79
N VAL A 52 3.59 -9.83 3.80
CA VAL A 52 4.30 -10.38 2.65
C VAL A 52 5.70 -9.74 2.62
N PRO A 53 6.80 -10.52 2.50
CA PRO A 53 8.14 -9.94 2.39
C PRO A 53 8.23 -8.94 1.24
N ARG A 54 9.00 -7.85 1.41
CA ARG A 54 9.18 -6.81 0.38
C ARG A 54 9.61 -7.36 -0.99
N THR A 55 10.41 -8.42 -1.00
CA THR A 55 10.83 -9.12 -2.23
C THR A 55 9.67 -9.72 -3.03
N ARG A 56 8.51 -9.92 -2.40
CA ARG A 56 7.25 -10.38 -3.00
C ARG A 56 6.22 -9.25 -3.17
N ASN A 57 6.52 -8.03 -2.73
CA ASN A 57 5.66 -6.85 -2.88
C ASN A 57 6.23 -5.84 -3.92
N GLN A 58 6.90 -6.35 -4.96
CA GLN A 58 7.69 -5.53 -5.90
C GLN A 58 6.85 -4.50 -6.66
N ILE A 59 5.62 -4.85 -7.05
CA ILE A 59 4.74 -3.95 -7.82
C ILE A 59 4.32 -2.77 -6.95
N SER A 60 3.84 -3.03 -5.73
CA SER A 60 3.43 -1.97 -4.80
C SER A 60 4.62 -1.09 -4.42
N ASP A 61 5.79 -1.68 -4.15
CA ASP A 61 7.02 -0.95 -3.86
C ASP A 61 7.44 -0.05 -5.03
N PHE A 62 7.40 -0.57 -6.26
CA PHE A 62 7.71 0.20 -7.46
C PHE A 62 6.75 1.39 -7.64
N LEU A 63 5.46 1.18 -7.44
CA LEU A 63 4.46 2.25 -7.54
C LEU A 63 4.71 3.32 -6.46
N ALA A 64 4.90 2.92 -5.21
CA ALA A 64 5.17 3.85 -4.11
C ALA A 64 6.45 4.66 -4.34
N LYS A 65 7.53 4.02 -4.83
CA LYS A 65 8.79 4.69 -5.20
C LYS A 65 8.59 5.68 -6.33
N THR A 66 7.92 5.26 -7.39
CA THR A 66 7.61 6.09 -8.56
C THR A 66 6.84 7.34 -8.14
N THR A 67 5.78 7.16 -7.36
CA THR A 67 4.97 8.25 -6.81
C THR A 67 5.79 9.19 -5.92
N ARG A 68 6.66 8.66 -5.04
CA ARG A 68 7.54 9.49 -4.19
C ARG A 68 8.52 10.32 -5.03
N ILE A 69 9.06 9.75 -6.11
CA ILE A 69 9.94 10.46 -7.04
C ILE A 69 9.17 11.58 -7.75
N TYR A 70 7.95 11.31 -8.22
CA TYR A 70 7.11 12.33 -8.85
C TYR A 70 6.77 13.49 -7.90
N TYR A 71 6.41 13.19 -6.65
CA TYR A 71 6.14 14.23 -5.65
C TYR A 71 7.39 15.04 -5.30
N HIS A 72 8.56 14.39 -5.19
CA HIS A 72 9.81 15.10 -4.93
C HIS A 72 10.25 15.99 -6.10
N CYS A 73 9.99 15.53 -7.34
CA CYS A 73 10.23 16.27 -8.56
C CYS A 73 9.42 17.58 -8.60
N PHE A 74 8.13 17.54 -8.25
CA PHE A 74 7.28 18.74 -8.22
C PHE A 74 7.70 19.81 -7.21
N THR A 75 8.42 19.42 -6.15
CA THR A 75 8.92 20.36 -5.14
C THR A 75 10.32 20.90 -5.39
N GLY A 76 11.04 20.43 -6.43
CA GLY A 76 12.46 20.73 -6.62
C GLY A 76 12.89 21.19 -8.03
N TYR A 77 12.52 20.48 -9.10
CA TYR A 77 12.96 20.79 -10.46
C TYR A 77 11.93 20.27 -11.47
N GLY A 78 11.58 21.09 -12.47
CA GLY A 78 10.46 20.87 -13.39
C GLY A 78 10.42 19.52 -14.14
N PRO A 79 9.26 19.18 -14.74
CA PRO A 79 8.82 17.82 -15.12
C PRO A 79 9.61 17.09 -16.22
N LEU A 80 10.73 17.63 -16.72
CA LEU A 80 11.49 17.05 -17.85
C LEU A 80 12.60 16.06 -17.44
N ALA A 81 12.97 15.98 -16.16
CA ALA A 81 14.14 15.20 -15.73
C ALA A 81 13.87 13.73 -15.37
N CYS A 82 12.62 13.33 -15.08
CA CYS A 82 12.34 12.01 -14.50
C CYS A 82 12.01 10.90 -15.52
N PHE A 83 11.69 11.23 -16.78
CA PHE A 83 11.26 10.21 -17.74
C PHE A 83 12.42 9.38 -18.32
N ASN A 84 13.65 9.91 -18.31
CA ASN A 84 14.79 9.25 -18.98
C ASN A 84 15.55 8.19 -18.17
N ASN A 85 15.24 7.99 -16.88
CA ASN A 85 15.98 7.02 -16.05
C ASN A 85 15.19 5.71 -15.77
N GLY A 86 14.05 5.51 -16.43
CA GLY A 86 13.20 4.31 -16.26
C GLY A 86 13.34 3.23 -17.34
N LEU A 87 14.16 3.45 -18.37
CA LEU A 87 14.30 2.53 -19.50
C LEU A 87 15.77 2.21 -19.81
N THR A 88 16.49 1.62 -18.86
CA THR A 88 17.67 0.79 -19.17
C THR A 88 17.73 -0.41 -18.23
N THR A 89 17.00 -1.46 -18.58
CA THR A 89 17.31 -2.83 -18.13
C THR A 89 16.90 -3.79 -19.24
N SER A 90 17.81 -3.98 -20.18
CA SER A 90 18.05 -5.22 -20.95
C SER A 90 19.46 -5.15 -21.51
#